data_AF-A0A182T3S9-F1
#
_entry.id   AF-A0A182T3S9-F1
#
_cell.length_a   1.000
_cell.length_b   1.000
_cell.length_c   1.000
_cell.angle_alpha   90.00
_cell.angle_beta   90.00
_cell.angle_gamma   90.00
#
_symmetry.space_group_name_H-M   'P 1'
#
loop_
_entity.id
_entity.type
_entity.pdbx_description
1 polymer ?
#
loop_
_entity_poly.entity_id
_entity_poly.type
_entity_poly.pdbx_seq_one_letter_code
_entity_poly.pdbx_strand_id
1 'polypeptide(L)'
;MLETDLYMLVCLAFNHWHTGIDDFMQYPQCVLAIHSSKRLLVEQITPPPFLLADAIINLTLAKGQRHEGREGMTAYYLTKGWAGLVVMVENRHENKWIHVKCDCQESYNVVSTRGELKTVDSVPPLQRQVIIVLTQLEGSGGFSIAHRLTHRLANSGGLHDWGPPSSTHYPPIENVSELHSPRMIT
;
A
#
# COMPACT_ATOMS: atom_id res chain seq x y z
N MET A 1 9.90 19.45 15.02
CA MET A 1 8.73 20.34 15.24
C MET A 1 8.11 20.56 13.88
N LEU A 2 6.79 20.40 13.74
CA LEU A 2 6.11 20.66 12.47
C LEU A 2 6.12 22.16 12.17
N GLU A 3 6.17 22.52 10.89
CA GLU A 3 6.10 23.90 10.44
C GLU A 3 4.68 24.47 10.60
N THR A 4 4.51 25.77 10.39
CA THR A 4 3.17 26.37 10.46
C THR A 4 2.49 26.15 9.13
N ASP A 5 1.59 25.17 9.07
CA ASP A 5 0.87 24.80 7.84
C ASP A 5 -0.41 24.02 8.16
N LEU A 6 -1.13 23.63 7.11
CA LEU A 6 -2.28 22.74 7.13
C LEU A 6 -1.82 21.27 7.10
N TYR A 7 -2.35 20.48 8.03
CA TYR A 7 -2.06 19.06 8.15
C TYR A 7 -3.35 18.25 8.12
N MET A 8 -3.35 17.15 7.36
CA MET A 8 -4.40 16.15 7.41
C MET A 8 -3.97 15.02 8.34
N LEU A 9 -4.86 14.66 9.27
CA LEU A 9 -4.69 13.49 10.14
C LEU A 9 -5.74 12.45 9.75
N VAL A 10 -5.29 11.22 9.52
CA VAL A 10 -6.18 10.09 9.23
C VAL A 10 -5.94 9.04 10.32
N CYS A 11 -6.97 8.78 11.13
CA CYS A 11 -6.96 7.68 12.07
C CYS A 11 -7.43 6.42 11.36
N LEU A 12 -6.53 5.47 11.12
CA LEU A 12 -6.86 4.22 10.45
C LEU A 12 -6.09 3.03 11.03
N ALA A 13 -6.64 1.84 10.82
CA ALA A 13 -5.96 0.57 10.99
C ALA A 13 -5.93 -0.15 9.64
N PHE A 14 -4.76 -0.64 9.20
CA PHE A 14 -4.62 -1.23 7.86
C PHE A 14 -5.32 -2.59 7.69
N ASN A 15 -5.88 -3.14 8.75
CA ASN A 15 -6.68 -4.36 8.71
C ASN A 15 -8.19 -4.13 8.61
N HIS A 16 -8.68 -2.88 8.57
CA HIS A 16 -10.12 -2.61 8.66
C HIS A 16 -10.95 -3.27 7.53
N TRP A 17 -10.39 -3.36 6.32
CA TRP A 17 -11.01 -4.04 5.17
C TRP A 17 -11.24 -5.54 5.37
N HIS A 18 -10.59 -6.15 6.36
CA HIS A 18 -10.65 -7.59 6.61
C HIS A 18 -11.26 -7.92 7.97
N THR A 19 -11.99 -6.98 8.57
CA THR A 19 -12.66 -7.19 9.87
C THR A 19 -13.98 -7.98 9.74
N GLY A 20 -14.52 -8.10 8.52
CA GLY A 20 -15.86 -8.68 8.29
C GLY A 20 -17.00 -7.77 8.75
N ILE A 21 -16.71 -6.51 9.03
CA ILE A 21 -17.68 -5.49 9.43
C ILE A 21 -18.01 -4.65 8.19
N ASP A 22 -19.25 -4.74 7.71
CA ASP A 22 -19.72 -3.99 6.53
C ASP A 22 -20.23 -2.59 6.88
N ASP A 23 -20.65 -2.38 8.13
CA ASP A 23 -21.15 -1.10 8.63
C ASP A 23 -20.04 -0.32 9.34
N PHE A 24 -19.63 0.80 8.75
CA PHE A 24 -18.56 1.65 9.30
C PHE A 24 -18.88 2.18 10.71
N MET A 25 -20.16 2.23 11.11
CA MET A 25 -20.56 2.63 12.47
C MET A 25 -20.18 1.59 13.53
N GLN A 26 -19.88 0.36 13.11
CA GLN A 26 -19.46 -0.73 13.98
C GLN A 26 -17.93 -0.88 14.04
N TYR A 27 -17.18 -0.08 13.28
CA TYR A 27 -15.72 -0.06 13.41
C TYR A 27 -15.29 0.39 14.81
N PRO A 28 -14.14 -0.12 15.31
CA PRO A 28 -13.59 0.33 16.57
C PRO A 28 -13.48 1.86 16.62
N GLN A 29 -14.09 2.47 17.63
CA GLN A 29 -14.01 3.91 17.82
C GLN A 29 -12.59 4.32 18.22
N CYS A 30 -12.12 5.43 17.68
CA CYS A 30 -10.84 6.01 18.04
C CYS A 30 -11.04 7.40 18.65
N VAL A 31 -10.19 7.75 19.62
CA VAL A 31 -10.15 9.10 20.21
C VAL A 31 -8.84 9.74 19.81
N LEU A 32 -8.90 10.80 19.01
CA LEU A 32 -7.75 11.63 18.67
C LEU A 32 -7.64 12.79 19.67
N ALA A 33 -6.60 12.78 20.50
CA ALA A 33 -6.26 13.89 21.39
C ALA A 33 -5.09 14.70 20.80
N ILE A 34 -5.30 15.99 20.56
CA ILE A 34 -4.26 16.88 20.01
C ILE A 34 -3.76 17.81 21.13
N HIS A 35 -2.50 17.64 21.52
CA HIS A 35 -1.85 18.48 22.52
C HIS A 35 -0.92 19.47 21.83
N SER A 36 -1.13 20.76 22.06
CA SER A 36 -0.33 21.82 21.46
C SER A 36 -0.13 22.97 22.44
N SER A 37 1.09 23.54 22.46
CA SER A 37 1.39 24.78 23.19
C SER A 37 0.90 26.03 22.45
N LYS A 38 0.40 25.87 21.22
CA LYS A 38 -0.15 26.92 20.36
C LYS A 38 -1.62 26.62 20.05
N ARG A 39 -2.40 27.67 19.77
CA ARG A 39 -3.79 27.51 19.29
C ARG A 39 -3.78 26.82 17.93
N LEU A 40 -4.69 25.86 17.75
CA LEU A 40 -4.91 25.15 16.50
C LEU A 40 -6.35 25.36 16.06
N LEU A 41 -6.57 25.44 14.76
CA LEU A 41 -7.88 25.23 14.16
C LEU A 41 -7.96 23.77 13.75
N VAL A 42 -9.02 23.08 14.14
CA VAL A 42 -9.23 21.66 13.83
C VAL A 42 -10.64 21.52 13.29
N GLU A 43 -10.76 20.91 12.12
CA GLU A 43 -12.03 20.57 11.50
C GLU A 43 -12.02 19.10 11.10
N GLN A 44 -13.19 18.46 11.18
CA GLN A 44 -13.39 17.13 10.63
C GLN A 44 -13.90 17.27 9.20
N ILE A 45 -13.15 16.70 8.25
CA ILE A 45 -13.48 16.73 6.83
C ILE A 45 -13.62 15.30 6.30
N THR A 46 -14.36 15.15 5.21
CA THR A 46 -14.29 13.95 4.37
C THR A 46 -13.02 14.03 3.53
N PRO A 47 -12.04 13.12 3.71
CA PRO A 47 -10.81 13.17 2.93
C PRO A 47 -11.07 12.81 1.46
N PRO A 48 -10.24 13.29 0.52
CA PRO A 48 -10.24 12.76 -0.84
C PRO A 48 -10.00 11.24 -0.81
N PRO A 49 -10.69 10.44 -1.64
CA PRO A 49 -10.57 8.98 -1.62
C PRO A 49 -9.13 8.49 -1.79
N PHE A 50 -8.34 9.26 -2.53
CA PHE A 50 -6.98 8.93 -2.91
C PHE A 50 -5.91 9.38 -1.91
N LEU A 51 -6.29 10.07 -0.82
CA LEU A 51 -5.37 10.64 0.16
C LEU A 51 -4.42 9.59 0.76
N LEU A 52 -4.96 8.42 1.14
CA LEU A 52 -4.18 7.39 1.81
C LEU A 52 -3.07 6.85 0.90
N ALA A 53 -3.38 6.58 -0.36
CA ALA A 53 -2.34 6.10 -1.28
C ALA A 53 -1.31 7.17 -1.59
N ASP A 54 -1.68 8.44 -1.75
CA ASP A 54 -0.69 9.51 -1.94
C ASP A 54 0.25 9.63 -0.73
N ALA A 55 -0.29 9.54 0.48
CA ALA A 55 0.50 9.55 1.70
C ALA A 55 1.49 8.36 1.74
N ILE A 56 1.02 7.15 1.44
CA ILE A 56 1.85 5.94 1.43
C ILE A 56 2.90 5.98 0.31
N ILE A 57 2.53 6.42 -0.89
CA ILE A 57 3.43 6.59 -2.02
C ILE A 57 4.53 7.59 -1.67
N ASN A 58 4.17 8.79 -1.19
CA ASN A 58 5.13 9.83 -0.83
C ASN A 58 6.07 9.40 0.30
N LEU A 59 5.53 8.74 1.33
CA LEU A 59 6.35 8.19 2.41
C LEU A 59 7.32 7.12 1.89
N THR A 60 6.85 6.23 1.01
CA THR A 60 7.65 5.15 0.43
C THR A 60 8.71 5.68 -0.52
N LEU A 61 8.43 6.71 -1.31
CA LEU A 61 9.44 7.40 -2.13
C LEU A 61 10.49 8.09 -1.27
N ALA A 62 10.08 8.74 -0.18
CA ALA A 62 10.98 9.52 0.67
C ALA A 62 11.85 8.65 1.60
N LYS A 63 11.34 7.51 2.07
CA LYS A 63 11.96 6.70 3.14
C LYS A 63 12.16 5.22 2.78
N GLY A 64 11.56 4.74 1.69
CA GLY A 64 11.69 3.36 1.25
C GLY A 64 13.06 3.08 0.62
N GLN A 65 13.52 1.84 0.76
CA GLN A 65 14.72 1.37 0.08
C GLN A 65 14.41 1.07 -1.38
N ARG A 66 15.10 1.75 -2.28
CA ARG A 66 15.01 1.55 -3.73
C ARG A 66 15.76 0.29 -4.16
N HIS A 67 15.13 -0.53 -5.01
CA HIS A 67 15.71 -1.70 -5.65
C HIS A 67 15.45 -1.67 -7.16
N GLU A 68 16.53 -1.73 -7.93
CA GLU A 68 16.51 -1.68 -9.39
C GLU A 68 17.14 -2.94 -9.99
N GLY A 69 16.41 -4.04 -9.92
CA GLY A 69 16.85 -5.32 -10.50
C GLY A 69 16.68 -5.40 -12.02
N ARG A 70 15.90 -4.50 -12.62
CA ARG A 70 15.58 -4.48 -14.05
C ARG A 70 15.43 -3.04 -14.54
N GLU A 71 16.01 -2.76 -15.70
CA GLU A 71 15.84 -1.46 -16.36
C GLU A 71 14.36 -1.14 -16.60
N GLY A 72 13.96 0.10 -16.33
CA GLY A 72 12.58 0.57 -16.46
C GLY A 72 11.64 0.16 -15.31
N MET A 73 12.11 -0.63 -14.34
CA MET A 73 11.37 -0.99 -13.13
C MET A 73 12.10 -0.53 -11.87
N THR A 74 11.35 -0.03 -10.89
CA THR A 74 11.87 0.13 -9.53
C THR A 74 10.91 -0.41 -8.51
N ALA A 75 11.41 -1.24 -7.59
CA ALA A 75 10.69 -1.62 -6.39
C ALA A 75 11.17 -0.76 -5.21
N TYR A 76 10.24 -0.36 -4.35
CA TYR A 76 10.51 0.33 -3.11
C TYR A 76 10.00 -0.51 -1.95
N TYR A 77 10.84 -0.65 -0.92
CA TYR A 77 10.49 -1.37 0.31
C TYR A 77 10.59 -0.43 1.52
N LEU A 78 9.47 -0.14 2.16
CA LEU A 78 9.46 0.59 3.43
C LEU A 78 9.40 -0.41 4.59
N THR A 79 10.53 -0.60 5.26
CA THR A 79 10.68 -1.49 6.42
C THR A 79 11.32 -0.80 7.62
N LYS A 80 12.12 0.25 7.40
CA LYS A 80 12.83 0.96 8.47
C LYS A 80 11.92 2.02 9.08
N GLY A 81 11.81 2.01 10.42
CA GLY A 81 10.95 2.93 11.15
C GLY A 81 9.45 2.67 10.95
N TRP A 82 9.10 1.50 10.41
CA TRP A 82 7.74 1.07 10.13
C TRP A 82 7.53 -0.33 10.71
N ALA A 83 6.46 -0.55 11.47
CA ALA A 83 6.13 -1.85 12.06
C ALA A 83 5.37 -2.72 11.05
N GLY A 84 6.08 -3.12 9.98
CA GLY A 84 5.44 -3.75 8.83
C GLY A 84 6.29 -3.69 7.55
N LEU A 85 5.61 -3.77 6.40
CA LEU A 85 6.21 -3.64 5.08
C LEU A 85 5.29 -2.83 4.17
N VAL A 86 5.82 -1.89 3.40
CA VAL A 86 5.16 -1.42 2.17
C VAL A 86 6.00 -1.88 0.98
N VAL A 87 5.35 -2.49 -0.01
CA VAL A 87 5.94 -2.74 -1.32
C VAL A 87 5.26 -1.85 -2.34
N MET A 88 6.04 -1.03 -3.03
CA MET A 88 5.56 -0.21 -4.15
C MET A 88 6.42 -0.48 -5.38
N VAL A 89 5.81 -0.52 -6.56
CA VAL A 89 6.52 -0.69 -7.83
C VAL A 89 6.24 0.48 -8.74
N GLU A 90 7.28 0.98 -9.39
CA GLU A 90 7.22 1.92 -10.50
C GLU A 90 7.55 1.23 -11.82
N ASN A 91 6.71 1.48 -12.82
CA ASN A 91 6.92 1.09 -14.21
C ASN A 91 7.19 2.33 -15.07
N ARG A 92 8.44 2.52 -15.49
CA ARG A 92 8.88 3.61 -16.36
C ARG A 92 8.86 3.28 -17.85
N HIS A 93 8.37 2.10 -18.24
CA HIS A 93 8.18 1.79 -19.66
C HIS A 93 6.98 2.54 -20.22
N GLU A 94 7.09 3.00 -21.46
CA GLU A 94 6.02 3.73 -22.16
C GLU A 94 4.95 2.81 -22.77
N ASN A 95 5.31 1.56 -23.07
CA ASN A 95 4.45 0.65 -23.84
C ASN A 95 4.44 -0.80 -23.32
N LYS A 96 4.97 -1.04 -22.11
CA LYS A 96 4.99 -2.35 -21.47
C LYS A 96 4.34 -2.30 -20.10
N TRP A 97 3.61 -3.34 -19.76
CA TRP A 97 3.16 -3.62 -18.40
C TRP A 97 4.25 -4.36 -17.65
N ILE A 98 4.26 -4.21 -16.33
CA ILE A 98 5.06 -5.05 -15.45
C ILE A 98 4.10 -5.90 -14.64
N HIS A 99 4.17 -7.21 -14.83
CA HIS A 99 3.52 -8.14 -13.91
C HIS A 99 4.45 -8.36 -12.73
N VAL A 100 3.91 -8.23 -11.52
CA VAL A 100 4.62 -8.35 -10.25
C VAL A 100 3.90 -9.38 -9.41
N LYS A 101 4.65 -10.31 -8.82
CA LYS A 101 4.19 -11.25 -7.80
C LYS A 101 4.93 -10.94 -6.52
N CYS A 102 4.20 -10.53 -5.50
CA CYS A 102 4.72 -10.31 -4.15
C CYS A 102 4.31 -11.49 -3.28
N ASP A 103 5.29 -12.20 -2.73
CA ASP A 103 5.08 -13.39 -1.92
C ASP A 103 5.63 -13.15 -0.52
N CYS A 104 4.73 -13.00 0.45
CA CYS A 104 5.04 -12.71 1.85
C CYS A 104 4.54 -13.83 2.80
N GLN A 105 4.23 -15.02 2.27
CA GLN A 105 3.58 -16.10 3.04
C GLN A 105 4.41 -16.64 4.21
N GLU A 106 5.73 -16.44 4.19
CA GLU A 106 6.64 -16.81 5.27
C GLU A 106 6.70 -15.75 6.40
N SER A 107 5.95 -14.66 6.30
CA SER A 107 5.84 -13.65 7.35
C SER A 107 4.99 -14.15 8.53
N TYR A 108 5.28 -13.66 9.73
CA TYR A 108 4.60 -14.05 10.97
C TYR A 108 4.08 -12.84 11.73
N ASN A 109 2.87 -12.98 12.31
CA ASN A 109 2.18 -11.95 13.09
C ASN A 109 1.98 -10.62 12.32
N VAL A 110 1.57 -10.74 11.05
CA VAL A 110 1.26 -9.60 10.18
C VAL A 110 -0.09 -9.77 9.51
N VAL A 111 -0.71 -8.65 9.17
CA VAL A 111 -1.93 -8.54 8.38
C VAL A 111 -1.65 -7.77 7.10
N SER A 112 -2.39 -8.10 6.05
CA SER A 112 -2.25 -7.51 4.72
C SER A 112 -3.46 -6.65 4.38
N THR A 113 -3.23 -5.47 3.80
CA THR A 113 -4.29 -4.66 3.17
C THR A 113 -4.88 -5.30 1.93
N ARG A 114 -4.29 -6.40 1.43
CA ARG A 114 -4.80 -7.17 0.30
C ARG A 114 -5.56 -8.43 0.73
N GLY A 115 -5.70 -8.67 2.04
CA GLY A 115 -6.39 -9.85 2.59
C GLY A 115 -5.60 -11.15 2.49
N GLU A 116 -4.70 -11.24 1.51
CA GLU A 116 -3.74 -12.33 1.34
C GLU A 116 -2.30 -11.84 1.50
N LEU A 117 -1.41 -12.75 1.89
CA LEU A 117 0.05 -12.52 1.94
C LEU A 117 0.74 -12.75 0.60
N LYS A 118 -0.02 -13.06 -0.45
CA LYS A 118 0.49 -13.22 -1.80
C LYS A 118 -0.36 -12.42 -2.75
N THR A 119 0.28 -11.59 -3.55
CA THR A 119 -0.40 -10.80 -4.57
C THR A 119 0.26 -10.99 -5.93
N VAL A 120 -0.53 -10.77 -6.96
CA VAL A 120 -0.09 -10.69 -8.34
C VAL A 120 -0.78 -9.50 -8.97
N ASP A 121 -0.01 -8.56 -9.49
CA ASP A 121 -0.51 -7.26 -9.93
C ASP A 121 0.11 -6.90 -11.28
N SER A 122 -0.67 -6.19 -12.10
CA SER A 122 -0.25 -5.67 -13.39
C SER A 122 -0.12 -4.17 -13.33
N VAL A 123 1.12 -3.67 -13.30
CA VAL A 123 1.44 -2.24 -13.24
C VAL A 123 1.49 -1.67 -14.66
N PRO A 124 0.58 -0.74 -15.04
CA PRO A 124 0.55 -0.20 -16.39
C PRO A 124 1.77 0.67 -16.74
N PRO A 125 1.99 0.96 -18.04
CA PRO A 125 3.01 1.89 -18.49
C PRO A 125 2.94 3.24 -17.77
N LEU A 126 4.12 3.81 -17.43
CA LEU A 126 4.27 5.12 -16.78
C LEU A 126 3.50 5.28 -15.46
N GLN A 127 3.25 4.17 -14.77
CA GLN A 127 2.50 4.15 -13.51
C GLN A 127 3.29 3.50 -12.38
N ARG A 128 2.90 3.86 -11.16
CA ARG A 128 3.34 3.30 -9.90
C ARG A 128 2.16 2.70 -9.16
N GLN A 129 2.40 1.70 -8.32
CA GLN A 129 1.36 1.03 -7.58
C GLN A 129 1.85 0.56 -6.21
N VAL A 130 1.05 0.78 -5.17
CA VAL A 130 1.23 0.13 -3.87
C VAL A 130 0.74 -1.31 -4.01
N ILE A 131 1.67 -2.26 -3.96
CA ILE A 131 1.39 -3.68 -4.19
C ILE A 131 0.74 -4.30 -2.95
N ILE A 132 1.35 -4.08 -1.79
CA ILE A 132 0.88 -4.61 -0.51
C ILE A 132 1.38 -3.71 0.64
N VAL A 133 0.54 -3.55 1.66
CA VAL A 133 0.94 -3.02 2.96
C VAL A 133 0.72 -4.12 3.99
N LEU A 134 1.78 -4.48 4.70
CA LEU A 134 1.75 -5.34 5.86
C LEU A 134 1.92 -4.49 7.12
N THR A 135 1.14 -4.80 8.15
CA THR A 135 1.34 -4.26 9.51
C THR A 135 1.34 -5.37 10.52
N GLN A 136 2.00 -5.17 11.66
CA GLN A 136 1.92 -6.08 12.79
C GLN A 136 0.45 -6.29 13.22
N LEU A 137 0.05 -7.53 13.45
CA LEU A 137 -1.31 -7.88 13.88
C LEU A 137 -1.47 -7.72 15.40
N GLU A 138 -0.64 -8.42 16.17
CA GLU A 138 -0.67 -8.40 17.64
C GLU A 138 0.54 -7.66 18.19
N GLY A 139 0.32 -6.56 18.92
CA GLY A 139 1.38 -5.71 19.47
C GLY A 139 2.16 -6.33 20.65
N SER A 140 1.62 -7.37 21.27
CA SER A 140 2.23 -8.06 22.42
C SER A 140 3.31 -9.08 22.04
N GLY A 141 3.28 -9.57 20.79
CA GLY A 141 4.26 -10.52 20.25
C GLY A 141 5.30 -9.88 19.36
N GLY A 142 6.40 -10.59 19.09
CA GLY A 142 7.28 -10.24 17.97
C GLY A 142 6.58 -10.45 16.62
N PHE A 143 7.09 -9.82 15.56
CA PHE A 143 6.67 -10.07 14.19
C PHE A 143 7.90 -10.28 13.30
N SER A 144 7.72 -10.98 12.19
CA SER A 144 8.76 -11.14 11.18
C SER A 144 8.19 -10.93 9.79
N ILE A 145 9.04 -10.41 8.90
CA ILE A 145 8.68 -10.10 7.53
C ILE A 145 9.64 -10.83 6.62
N ALA A 146 9.10 -11.74 5.84
CA ALA A 146 9.75 -12.36 4.71
C ALA A 146 8.99 -11.93 3.45
N HIS A 147 9.70 -11.46 2.43
CA HIS A 147 9.09 -11.07 1.17
C HIS A 147 9.97 -11.46 0.00
N ARG A 148 9.34 -11.88 -1.09
CA ARG A 148 9.97 -12.17 -2.37
C ARG A 148 9.19 -11.51 -3.49
N LEU A 149 9.88 -10.72 -4.31
CA LEU A 149 9.31 -10.04 -5.45
C LEU A 149 9.78 -10.69 -6.75
N THR A 150 8.84 -11.29 -7.50
CA THR A 150 9.09 -11.83 -8.85
C THR A 150 8.40 -10.91 -9.86
N HIS A 151 9.07 -10.60 -10.98
CA HIS A 151 8.50 -9.67 -11.96
C HIS A 151 8.81 -10.10 -13.40
N ARG A 152 7.96 -9.69 -14.34
CA ARG A 152 8.16 -9.88 -15.79
C ARG A 152 7.56 -8.73 -16.59
N LEU A 153 8.14 -8.46 -17.77
CA LEU A 153 7.54 -7.57 -18.75
C LEU A 153 6.38 -8.27 -19.46
N ALA A 154 5.35 -7.48 -19.79
CA ALA A 154 4.19 -7.95 -20.51
C ALA A 154 3.72 -6.92 -21.56
N ASN A 155 3.06 -7.42 -22.60
CA ASN A 155 2.49 -6.60 -23.69
C ASN A 155 1.03 -6.22 -23.45
N SER A 156 0.44 -6.66 -22.34
CA SER A 156 -0.98 -6.48 -22.00
C SER A 156 -1.15 -6.47 -20.49
N GLY A 157 -2.24 -5.89 -19.99
CA GLY A 157 -2.54 -5.88 -18.55
C GLY A 157 -2.97 -7.22 -17.93
N GLY A 158 -3.46 -8.17 -18.74
CA GLY A 158 -3.96 -9.46 -18.22
C GLY A 158 -2.83 -10.33 -17.65
N LEU A 159 -3.05 -10.93 -16.47
CA LEU A 159 -2.03 -11.69 -15.73
C LEU A 159 -1.65 -13.03 -16.38
N HIS A 160 -2.43 -13.54 -17.33
CA HIS A 160 -2.22 -14.84 -18.00
C HIS A 160 -2.01 -15.99 -17.00
N ASP A 161 -0.96 -16.79 -17.14
CA ASP A 161 -0.59 -17.90 -16.26
C ASP A 161 -0.31 -17.51 -14.79
N TRP A 162 -0.28 -16.21 -14.46
CA TRP A 162 -0.07 -15.76 -13.08
C TRP A 162 -1.37 -15.47 -12.32
N GLY A 163 -2.54 -15.49 -12.96
CA GLY A 163 -3.81 -15.19 -12.29
C GLY A 163 -5.02 -15.77 -13.03
N PRO A 164 -6.23 -15.55 -12.50
CA PRO A 164 -7.46 -15.94 -13.18
C PRO A 164 -7.59 -15.29 -14.58
N PRO A 165 -8.33 -15.92 -15.51
CA PRO A 165 -8.59 -15.33 -16.83
C PRO A 165 -9.11 -13.89 -16.73
N SER A 166 -8.58 -13.01 -17.58
CA SER A 166 -8.95 -11.58 -17.65
C SER A 166 -8.66 -10.74 -16.39
N SER A 167 -8.04 -11.31 -15.35
CA SER A 167 -7.64 -10.55 -14.17
C SER A 167 -6.39 -9.70 -14.43
N THR A 168 -6.35 -8.52 -13.83
CA THR A 168 -5.17 -7.63 -13.78
C THR A 168 -4.54 -7.60 -12.39
N HIS A 169 -5.28 -8.07 -11.37
CA HIS A 169 -4.87 -8.14 -9.97
C HIS A 169 -5.42 -9.43 -9.36
N TYR A 170 -4.64 -10.03 -8.46
CA TYR A 170 -5.05 -11.17 -7.65
C TYR A 170 -4.38 -11.07 -6.26
N PRO A 171 -5.14 -11.06 -5.16
CA PRO A 171 -6.61 -10.96 -5.11
C PRO A 171 -7.12 -9.64 -5.71
N PRO A 172 -8.40 -9.56 -6.10
CA PRO A 172 -9.00 -8.34 -6.65
C PRO A 172 -8.85 -7.14 -5.70
N ILE A 173 -8.72 -5.92 -6.25
CA ILE A 173 -8.50 -4.70 -5.45
C ILE A 173 -9.74 -3.82 -5.31
N GLU A 174 -10.93 -4.25 -5.72
CA GLU A 174 -12.14 -3.40 -5.77
C GLU A 174 -12.43 -2.73 -4.42
N ASN A 175 -12.41 -3.52 -3.34
CA ASN A 175 -12.68 -3.05 -1.97
C ASN A 175 -11.54 -2.23 -1.35
N VAL A 176 -10.38 -2.19 -2.00
CA VAL A 176 -9.16 -1.53 -1.50
C VAL A 176 -8.51 -0.64 -2.57
N SER A 177 -9.30 -0.24 -3.56
CA SER A 177 -8.86 0.43 -4.79
C SER A 177 -8.32 1.82 -4.50
N GLU A 178 -8.82 2.48 -3.46
CA GLU A 178 -8.34 3.78 -2.98
C GLU A 178 -6.85 3.78 -2.65
N LEU A 179 -6.34 2.68 -2.08
CA LEU A 179 -4.93 2.49 -1.71
C LEU A 179 -4.12 1.79 -2.82
N HIS A 180 -4.71 0.80 -3.49
CA HIS A 180 -3.96 -0.10 -4.36
C HIS A 180 -4.09 0.19 -5.86
N SER A 181 -4.94 1.12 -6.29
CA SER A 181 -5.03 1.44 -7.72
C SER A 181 -3.72 2.08 -8.23
N PRO A 182 -3.28 1.72 -9.46
CA PRO A 182 -2.15 2.36 -10.11
C PRO A 182 -2.30 3.88 -10.25
N ARG A 183 -1.16 4.60 -10.24
CA ARG A 183 -1.08 6.06 -10.34
C ARG A 183 0.03 6.49 -11.28
N MET A 184 -0.10 7.63 -11.94
CA MET A 184 0.94 8.15 -12.82
C MET A 184 2.25 8.43 -12.06
N ILE A 185 3.38 8.11 -12.69
CA ILE A 185 4.69 8.60 -12.27
C ILE A 185 4.77 10.05 -12.76
N THR A 186 4.62 11.00 -11.84
CA THR A 186 4.90 12.42 -12.08
C THR A 186 6.38 12.71 -12.09
#